data_AF-A0A933ZWE0-F1
#
_entry.id   AF-A0A933ZWE0-F1
#
_cell.length_a   1.000
_cell.length_b   1.000
_cell.length_c   1.000
_cell.angle_alpha   90.00
_cell.angle_beta   90.00
_cell.angle_gamma   90.00
#
_symmetry.space_group_name_H-M   'P 1'
#
loop_
_entity.id
_entity.type
_entity.pdbx_description
1 polymer ?
#
loop_
_entity_poly.entity_id
_entity_poly.type
_entity_poly.pdbx_seq_one_letter_code
_entity_poly.pdbx_strand_id
1 'polypeptide(L)'
;MADLAQHHAAFREAKFFPALDGLRAISILVVIWHHAGGEGASGILARGFHGVSLFFAISGFLITTLLLREQDTKGQISLSRFYLRRTLRIFPLYYLVLGVYTVLVLVVERGSVAGQGFMANLPSFLTYTSNWLVSRDAGARVIFYFAWSLATEEQFYLLWPSVVRFARRWWTPVLVRSGLVLATSAARGPPRTACSTLPSCRCGSCSASPRPSAWAASLPTSRTGPRASALPGPWRASSGARRPPHS
;
A
#
# COMPACT_ATOMS: atom_id res chain seq x y z
N MET A 1 -13.17 -11.65 -26.86
CA MET A 1 -14.02 -11.99 -25.69
C MET A 1 -13.76 -13.43 -25.22
N ALA A 2 -13.78 -14.44 -26.11
CA ALA A 2 -13.44 -15.83 -25.75
C ALA A 2 -12.02 -15.99 -25.18
N ASP A 3 -11.04 -15.29 -25.75
CA ASP A 3 -9.64 -15.29 -25.31
C ASP A 3 -9.47 -14.74 -23.87
N LEU A 4 -10.18 -13.66 -23.54
CA LEU A 4 -10.17 -13.05 -22.21
C LEU A 4 -10.81 -13.96 -21.14
N ALA A 5 -11.85 -14.70 -21.53
CA ALA A 5 -12.48 -15.70 -20.67
C ALA A 5 -11.58 -16.93 -20.44
N GLN A 6 -10.85 -17.38 -21.47
CA GLN A 6 -9.86 -18.45 -21.35
C GLN A 6 -8.67 -18.04 -20.46
N HIS A 7 -8.15 -16.83 -20.63
CA HIS A 7 -7.11 -16.28 -19.75
C HIS A 7 -7.58 -16.14 -18.29
N HIS A 8 -8.84 -15.72 -18.08
CA HIS A 8 -9.42 -15.66 -16.74
C HIS A 8 -9.54 -17.06 -16.13
N ALA A 9 -10.03 -18.06 -16.87
CA ALA A 9 -10.16 -19.43 -16.40
C ALA A 9 -8.79 -20.03 -16.04
N ALA A 10 -7.79 -19.86 -16.91
CA ALA A 10 -6.41 -20.28 -16.65
C ALA A 10 -5.83 -19.58 -15.41
N PHE A 11 -6.10 -18.28 -15.23
CA PHE A 11 -5.71 -17.56 -14.02
C PHE A 11 -6.39 -18.10 -12.77
N ARG A 12 -7.65 -18.56 -12.84
CA ARG A 12 -8.33 -19.17 -11.67
C ARG A 12 -7.74 -20.53 -11.30
N GLU A 13 -7.29 -21.32 -12.27
CA GLU A 13 -6.70 -22.64 -12.04
C GLU A 13 -5.23 -22.60 -11.61
N ALA A 14 -4.48 -21.55 -11.98
CA ALA A 14 -3.06 -21.43 -11.70
C ALA A 14 -2.75 -21.41 -10.18
N LYS A 15 -2.37 -22.54 -9.59
CA LYS A 15 -2.02 -22.68 -8.16
C LYS A 15 -0.75 -21.96 -7.73
N PHE A 16 0.14 -21.66 -8.67
CA PHE A 16 1.46 -21.11 -8.42
C PHE A 16 1.74 -19.95 -9.38
N PHE A 17 2.27 -18.85 -8.86
CA PHE A 17 2.59 -17.65 -9.64
C PHE A 17 4.11 -17.38 -9.55
N PRO A 18 4.92 -17.99 -10.42
CA PRO A 18 6.38 -17.85 -10.39
C PRO A 18 6.83 -16.39 -10.47
N ALA A 19 6.12 -15.56 -11.26
CA ALA A 19 6.43 -14.15 -11.42
C ALA A 19 6.33 -13.36 -10.10
N LEU A 20 5.34 -13.69 -9.26
CA LEU A 20 5.16 -13.03 -7.96
C LEU A 20 6.23 -13.46 -6.96
N ASP A 21 6.66 -14.73 -7.02
CA ASP A 21 7.79 -15.20 -6.23
C ASP A 21 9.10 -14.53 -6.66
N GLY A 22 9.30 -14.30 -7.96
CA GLY A 22 10.41 -13.51 -8.49
C GLY A 22 10.40 -12.05 -8.02
N LEU A 23 9.24 -11.39 -8.07
CA LEU A 23 9.10 -10.03 -7.54
C LEU A 23 9.38 -9.96 -6.04
N ARG A 24 8.98 -10.97 -5.28
CA ARG A 24 9.31 -11.06 -3.85
C ARG A 24 10.82 -11.19 -3.61
N ALA A 25 11.51 -11.99 -4.42
CA ALA A 25 12.97 -12.10 -4.36
C ALA A 25 13.64 -10.77 -4.68
N ILE A 26 13.19 -10.06 -5.72
CA ILE A 26 13.69 -8.73 -6.09
C ILE A 26 13.50 -7.74 -4.94
N SER A 27 12.32 -7.74 -4.30
CA SER A 27 12.05 -6.88 -3.13
C SER A 27 13.05 -7.13 -2.00
N ILE A 28 13.36 -8.40 -1.69
CA ILE A 28 14.35 -8.77 -0.67
C ILE A 28 15.75 -8.30 -1.10
N LEU A 29 16.14 -8.49 -2.36
CA LEU A 29 17.44 -8.05 -2.86
C LEU A 29 17.62 -6.54 -2.72
N VAL A 30 16.59 -5.74 -3.02
CA VAL A 30 16.60 -4.28 -2.82
C VAL A 30 16.78 -3.93 -1.34
N VAL A 31 16.15 -4.68 -0.42
CA VAL A 31 16.32 -4.48 1.03
C VAL A 31 17.73 -4.84 1.47
N ILE A 32 18.28 -5.97 1.03
CA ILE A 32 19.66 -6.38 1.33
C ILE A 32 20.63 -5.32 0.81
N TRP A 33 20.43 -4.85 -0.43
CA TRP A 33 21.27 -3.84 -1.06
C TRP A 33 21.28 -2.52 -0.27
N HIS A 34 20.12 -2.08 0.22
CA HIS A 34 20.01 -0.90 1.06
C HIS A 34 20.78 -1.03 2.37
N HIS A 35 20.79 -2.21 2.98
CA HIS A 35 21.53 -2.44 4.23
C HIS A 35 23.02 -2.71 4.00
N ALA A 36 23.40 -3.19 2.81
CA ALA A 36 24.79 -3.43 2.43
C ALA A 36 25.54 -2.16 1.97
N GLY A 37 24.82 -1.16 1.43
CA GLY A 37 25.41 0.03 0.83
C GLY A 37 25.97 1.08 1.81
N GLY A 38 25.69 0.96 3.12
CA GLY A 38 26.11 1.93 4.14
C GLY A 38 25.44 3.31 4.03
N GLU A 39 25.63 4.16 5.05
CA GLU A 39 25.00 5.49 5.19
C GLU A 39 25.35 6.51 4.06
N GLY A 40 26.18 6.11 3.07
CA GLY A 40 26.57 6.94 1.92
C GLY A 40 25.73 6.73 0.65
N ALA A 41 24.71 5.88 0.70
CA ALA A 41 23.83 5.60 -0.44
C ALA A 41 22.95 6.80 -0.79
N SER A 42 23.29 7.56 -1.84
CA SER A 42 22.48 8.64 -2.38
C SER A 42 21.61 8.21 -3.57
N GLY A 43 20.48 8.88 -3.79
CA GLY A 43 19.58 8.62 -4.93
C GLY A 43 18.63 7.43 -4.73
N ILE A 44 18.43 6.61 -5.77
CA ILE A 44 17.56 5.41 -5.73
C ILE A 44 17.97 4.43 -4.61
N LEU A 45 19.25 4.44 -4.23
CA LEU A 45 19.82 3.57 -3.22
C LEU A 45 19.30 3.87 -1.80
N ALA A 46 18.94 5.12 -1.49
CA ALA A 46 18.27 5.50 -0.23
C ALA A 46 16.81 5.03 -0.15
N ARG A 47 16.23 4.56 -1.27
CA ARG A 47 14.80 4.24 -1.35
C ARG A 47 14.50 2.75 -1.13
N GLY A 48 15.49 1.96 -0.71
CA GLY A 48 15.34 0.53 -0.52
C GLY A 48 14.34 0.11 0.56
N PHE A 49 13.93 1.03 1.44
CA PHE A 49 12.79 0.82 2.34
C PHE A 49 11.48 0.50 1.60
N HIS A 50 11.30 0.99 0.36
CA HIS A 50 10.14 0.64 -0.46
C HIS A 50 10.11 -0.85 -0.84
N GLY A 51 11.26 -1.54 -0.83
CA GLY A 51 11.33 -2.98 -1.04
C GLY A 51 10.53 -3.75 0.01
N VAL A 52 10.56 -3.30 1.27
CA VAL A 52 9.76 -3.89 2.36
C VAL A 52 8.27 -3.70 2.08
N SER A 53 7.85 -2.51 1.66
CA SER A 53 6.44 -2.24 1.32
C SER A 53 5.94 -3.08 0.15
N LEU A 54 6.76 -3.23 -0.90
CA LEU A 54 6.43 -4.07 -2.06
C LEU A 54 6.34 -5.54 -1.66
N PHE A 55 7.28 -6.02 -0.84
CA PHE A 55 7.26 -7.37 -0.30
C PHE A 55 5.96 -7.67 0.46
N PHE A 56 5.51 -6.75 1.33
CA PHE A 56 4.26 -6.89 2.06
C PHE A 56 3.03 -6.89 1.13
N ALA A 57 3.00 -5.99 0.14
CA ALA A 57 1.90 -5.91 -0.82
C ALA A 57 1.73 -7.22 -1.60
N ILE A 58 2.84 -7.78 -2.11
CA ILE A 58 2.85 -9.06 -2.85
C ILE A 58 2.42 -10.22 -1.93
N SER A 59 2.93 -10.25 -0.69
CA SER A 59 2.63 -11.31 0.26
C SER A 59 1.16 -11.30 0.67
N GLY A 60 0.58 -10.12 0.91
CA GLY A 60 -0.85 -9.96 1.18
C GLY A 60 -1.73 -10.41 0.01
N PHE A 61 -1.36 -10.04 -1.22
CA PHE A 61 -2.05 -10.49 -2.42
C PHE A 61 -2.05 -12.02 -2.52
N LEU A 62 -0.88 -12.66 -2.44
CA LEU A 62 -0.73 -14.11 -2.62
C LEU A 62 -1.53 -14.91 -1.57
N ILE A 63 -1.51 -14.46 -0.31
CA ILE A 63 -2.26 -15.11 0.77
C ILE A 63 -3.76 -14.95 0.54
N THR A 64 -4.21 -13.76 0.20
CA THR A 64 -5.64 -13.50 -0.04
C THR A 64 -6.16 -14.35 -1.18
N THR A 65 -5.45 -14.40 -2.31
CA THR A 65 -5.82 -15.23 -3.46
C THR A 65 -5.88 -16.72 -3.09
N LEU A 66 -4.92 -17.21 -2.29
CA LEU A 66 -4.93 -18.60 -1.83
C LEU A 66 -6.12 -18.91 -0.92
N LEU A 67 -6.45 -18.02 0.02
CA LEU A 67 -7.57 -18.18 0.95
C LEU A 67 -8.92 -18.14 0.22
N LEU A 68 -9.09 -17.19 -0.71
CA LEU A 68 -10.31 -17.07 -1.51
C LEU A 68 -10.52 -18.31 -2.39
N ARG A 69 -9.47 -18.86 -2.99
CA ARG A 69 -9.57 -20.11 -3.76
C ARG A 69 -9.85 -21.33 -2.90
N GLU A 70 -9.25 -21.44 -1.72
CA GLU A 70 -9.57 -22.52 -0.79
C GLU A 70 -11.04 -22.45 -0.37
N GLN A 71 -11.58 -21.24 -0.21
CA GLN A 71 -13.00 -21.03 0.03
C GLN A 71 -13.87 -21.43 -1.17
N ASP A 72 -13.53 -21.02 -2.40
CA ASP A 72 -14.27 -21.37 -3.60
C ASP A 72 -14.33 -22.89 -3.83
N THR A 73 -13.22 -23.59 -3.55
CA THR A 73 -13.10 -25.04 -3.81
C THR A 73 -13.61 -25.92 -2.69
N LYS A 74 -13.45 -25.52 -1.42
CA LYS A 74 -13.81 -26.35 -0.25
C LYS A 74 -14.99 -25.79 0.56
N GLY A 75 -15.55 -24.66 0.15
CA GLY A 75 -16.62 -23.95 0.86
C GLY A 75 -16.20 -23.25 2.16
N GLN A 76 -14.99 -23.51 2.65
CA GLN A 76 -14.53 -23.04 3.96
C GLN A 76 -13.00 -22.91 4.03
N ILE A 77 -12.55 -21.85 4.71
CA ILE A 77 -11.14 -21.55 4.93
C ILE A 77 -10.62 -22.34 6.13
N SER A 78 -9.67 -23.25 5.92
CA SER A 78 -9.02 -24.00 7.01
C SER A 78 -7.76 -23.28 7.48
N LEU A 79 -7.89 -22.49 8.55
CA LEU A 79 -6.77 -21.73 9.13
C LEU A 79 -5.64 -22.65 9.61
N SER A 80 -5.96 -23.76 10.29
CA SER A 80 -4.95 -24.69 10.80
C SER A 80 -4.08 -25.28 9.69
N ARG A 81 -4.69 -25.67 8.56
CA ARG A 81 -3.95 -26.20 7.41
C ARG A 81 -3.11 -25.13 6.72
N PHE A 82 -3.59 -23.88 6.71
CA PHE A 82 -2.82 -22.76 6.18
C PHE A 82 -1.58 -22.49 7.02
N TYR A 83 -1.73 -22.36 8.34
CA TYR A 83 -0.60 -22.12 9.25
C TYR A 83 0.41 -23.27 9.20
N LEU A 84 -0.04 -24.53 9.29
CA LEU A 84 0.86 -25.69 9.29
C LEU A 84 1.79 -25.72 8.06
N ARG A 85 1.24 -25.56 6.85
CA ARG A 85 2.05 -25.57 5.61
C ARG A 85 3.09 -24.46 5.57
N ARG A 86 2.75 -23.30 6.14
CA ARG A 86 3.62 -22.12 6.12
C ARG A 86 4.70 -22.22 7.19
N THR A 87 4.31 -22.55 8.41
CA THR A 87 5.20 -22.77 9.54
C THR A 87 6.27 -23.80 9.19
N LEU A 88 5.89 -24.96 8.62
CA LEU A 88 6.84 -25.99 8.21
C LEU A 88 7.81 -25.57 7.10
N ARG A 89 7.51 -24.50 6.35
CA ARG A 89 8.40 -23.97 5.30
C ARG A 89 9.35 -22.89 5.82
N ILE A 90 8.87 -21.99 6.67
CA ILE A 90 9.63 -20.80 7.10
C ILE A 90 10.44 -21.08 8.38
N PHE A 91 9.86 -21.82 9.34
CA PHE A 91 10.47 -22.02 10.65
C PHE A 91 11.79 -22.78 10.59
N PRO A 92 11.95 -23.88 9.82
CA PRO A 92 13.20 -24.61 9.79
C PRO A 92 14.38 -23.74 9.35
N LEU A 93 14.18 -22.92 8.32
CA LEU A 93 15.21 -22.03 7.81
C LEU A 93 15.49 -20.89 8.80
N TYR A 94 14.46 -20.31 9.40
CA TYR A 94 14.63 -19.23 10.36
C TYR A 94 15.41 -19.67 11.60
N TYR A 95 15.00 -20.76 12.24
CA TYR A 95 15.68 -21.26 13.44
C TYR A 95 17.08 -21.78 13.14
N LEU A 96 17.32 -22.32 11.94
CA LEU A 96 18.66 -22.67 11.49
C LEU A 96 19.56 -21.43 11.42
N VAL A 97 19.12 -20.37 10.74
CA VAL A 97 19.89 -19.12 10.62
C VAL A 97 20.09 -18.48 12.00
N LEU A 98 19.06 -18.44 12.84
CA LEU A 98 19.15 -17.93 14.21
C LEU A 98 20.16 -18.74 15.03
N GLY A 99 20.17 -20.07 14.91
CA GLY A 99 21.15 -20.94 15.55
C GLY A 99 22.57 -20.68 15.08
N VAL A 100 22.78 -20.52 13.77
CA VAL A 100 24.09 -20.14 13.19
C VAL A 100 24.56 -18.80 13.74
N TYR A 101 23.70 -17.78 13.79
CA TYR A 101 24.04 -16.48 14.39
C TYR A 101 24.37 -16.60 15.88
N THR A 102 23.62 -17.42 16.62
CA THR A 102 23.87 -17.67 18.04
C THR A 102 25.25 -18.26 18.26
N VAL A 103 25.62 -19.29 17.50
CA VAL A 103 26.96 -19.90 17.55
C VAL A 103 28.04 -18.88 17.15
N LEU A 104 27.81 -18.11 16.08
CA LEU A 104 28.76 -17.10 15.60
C LEU A 104 29.02 -16.03 16.68
N VAL A 105 27.98 -15.57 17.37
CA VAL A 105 28.11 -14.61 18.47
C VAL A 105 28.90 -15.21 19.63
N LEU A 106 28.65 -16.47 19.99
CA LEU A 106 29.39 -17.16 21.06
C LEU A 106 30.88 -17.38 20.75
N VAL A 107 31.24 -17.49 19.47
CA VAL A 107 32.64 -17.72 19.05
C VAL A 107 33.38 -16.40 18.81
N VAL A 108 32.75 -15.43 18.14
CA VAL A 108 33.42 -14.23 17.63
C VAL A 108 33.19 -13.01 18.52
N GLU A 109 32.00 -12.89 19.14
CA GLU A 109 31.53 -11.66 19.79
C GLU A 109 31.21 -11.87 21.28
N ARG A 110 31.72 -12.94 21.90
CA ARG A 110 31.35 -13.39 23.27
C ARG A 110 31.53 -12.31 24.35
N GLY A 111 32.50 -11.41 24.17
CA GLY A 111 32.81 -10.33 25.11
C GLY A 111 32.36 -8.95 24.65
N SER A 112 31.81 -8.80 23.45
CA SER A 112 31.45 -7.49 22.92
C SER A 112 30.09 -7.02 23.44
N VAL A 113 29.92 -5.69 23.48
CA VAL A 113 28.62 -5.06 23.82
C VAL A 113 27.53 -5.54 22.86
N ALA A 114 27.86 -5.71 21.58
CA ALA A 114 26.93 -6.17 20.56
C ALA A 114 26.52 -7.65 20.76
N GLY A 115 27.47 -8.52 21.14
CA GLY A 115 27.18 -9.93 21.44
C GLY A 115 26.33 -10.11 22.69
N GLN A 116 26.62 -9.34 23.76
CA GLN A 116 25.78 -9.31 24.96
C GLN A 116 24.37 -8.80 24.65
N GLY A 117 24.26 -7.74 23.84
CA GLY A 117 22.98 -7.22 23.36
C GLY A 117 22.20 -8.24 22.54
N PHE A 118 22.86 -9.02 21.68
CA PHE A 118 22.20 -10.10 20.95
C PHE A 118 21.65 -11.19 21.89
N MET A 119 22.43 -11.62 22.88
CA MET A 119 21.99 -12.66 23.83
C MET A 119 20.84 -12.18 24.72
N ALA A 120 20.85 -10.91 25.14
CA ALA A 120 19.73 -10.30 25.86
C ALA A 120 18.45 -10.25 25.02
N ASN A 121 18.59 -10.02 23.70
CA ASN A 121 17.48 -9.95 22.76
C ASN A 121 17.10 -11.30 22.12
N LEU A 122 17.83 -12.37 22.44
CA LEU A 122 17.60 -13.71 21.89
C LEU A 122 16.14 -14.21 22.10
N PRO A 123 15.51 -14.00 23.28
CA PRO A 123 14.10 -14.33 23.46
C PRO A 123 13.21 -13.61 22.45
N SER A 124 13.47 -12.31 22.19
CA SER A 124 12.70 -11.50 21.24
C SER A 124 12.82 -12.01 19.80
N PHE A 125 13.98 -12.56 19.42
CA PHE A 125 14.16 -13.22 18.13
C PHE A 125 13.44 -14.57 18.08
N LEU A 126 13.43 -15.36 19.16
CA LEU A 126 12.71 -16.64 19.21
C LEU A 126 11.19 -16.47 19.12
N THR A 127 10.65 -15.42 19.74
CA THR A 127 9.21 -15.14 19.79
C THR A 127 8.70 -14.27 18.65
N TYR A 128 9.53 -13.89 17.68
CA TYR A 128 9.17 -12.93 16.62
C TYR A 128 8.59 -11.61 17.15
N THR A 129 9.15 -11.10 18.26
CA THR A 129 8.76 -9.82 18.89
C THR A 129 9.87 -8.78 18.82
N SER A 130 10.90 -9.03 18.00
CA SER A 130 12.04 -8.15 17.79
C SER A 130 11.66 -6.75 17.29
N ASN A 131 10.52 -6.62 16.61
CA ASN A 131 10.02 -5.31 16.18
C ASN A 131 9.55 -4.41 17.32
N TRP A 132 9.23 -4.98 18.49
CA TRP A 132 8.74 -4.24 19.66
C TRP A 132 9.80 -4.11 20.75
N LEU A 133 10.57 -5.18 20.99
CA LEU A 133 11.43 -5.31 22.16
C LEU A 133 12.90 -4.96 21.89
N VAL A 134 13.32 -4.91 20.63
CA VAL A 134 14.71 -4.56 20.28
C VAL A 134 14.77 -3.06 19.99
N SER A 135 15.40 -2.31 20.90
CA SER A 135 15.68 -0.89 20.69
C SER A 135 16.57 -0.69 19.47
N ARG A 136 16.21 0.28 18.62
CA ARG A 136 16.94 0.63 17.39
C ARG A 136 17.81 1.87 17.56
N ASP A 137 18.28 2.12 18.79
CA ASP A 137 19.05 3.32 19.10
C ASP A 137 20.26 3.41 18.18
N ALA A 138 20.38 4.53 17.48
CA ALA A 138 21.29 4.73 16.34
C ALA A 138 22.79 4.59 16.68
N GLY A 139 23.15 4.44 17.96
CA GLY A 139 24.54 4.32 18.42
C GLY A 139 25.03 2.89 18.62
N ALA A 140 24.15 1.89 18.73
CA ALA A 140 24.55 0.51 19.06
C ALA A 140 24.37 -0.44 17.87
N ARG A 141 25.43 -1.18 17.51
CA ARG A 141 25.38 -2.22 16.48
C ARG A 141 24.46 -3.36 16.93
N VAL A 142 23.28 -3.47 16.33
CA VAL A 142 22.34 -4.57 16.57
C VAL A 142 22.65 -5.74 15.64
N ILE A 143 23.14 -6.84 16.20
CA ILE A 143 23.30 -8.10 15.48
C ILE A 143 21.91 -8.63 15.11
N PHE A 144 21.75 -9.13 13.88
CA PHE A 144 20.48 -9.66 13.37
C PHE A 144 19.37 -8.61 13.20
N TYR A 145 19.76 -7.38 12.83
CA TYR A 145 18.85 -6.24 12.65
C TYR A 145 17.64 -6.55 11.77
N PHE A 146 17.82 -7.21 10.63
CA PHE A 146 16.73 -7.48 9.66
C PHE A 146 15.57 -8.33 10.23
N ALA A 147 15.74 -8.98 11.39
CA ALA A 147 14.72 -9.78 12.05
C ALA A 147 13.44 -9.01 12.37
N TRP A 148 13.51 -7.68 12.51
CA TRP A 148 12.31 -6.86 12.74
C TRP A 148 11.30 -6.98 11.59
N SER A 149 11.79 -7.02 10.35
CA SER A 149 10.93 -7.09 9.16
C SER A 149 10.28 -8.46 9.03
N LEU A 150 11.03 -9.51 9.37
CA LEU A 150 10.54 -10.89 9.39
C LEU A 150 9.53 -11.14 10.53
N ALA A 151 9.75 -10.53 11.70
CA ALA A 151 8.79 -10.54 12.80
C ALA A 151 7.47 -9.86 12.41
N THR A 152 7.54 -8.70 11.76
CA THR A 152 6.34 -8.02 11.23
C THR A 152 5.64 -8.85 10.16
N GLU A 153 6.40 -9.55 9.31
CA GLU A 153 5.88 -10.49 8.32
C GLU A 153 5.10 -11.66 8.95
N GLU A 154 5.65 -12.30 9.98
CA GLU A 154 4.96 -13.40 10.65
C GLU A 154 3.69 -12.92 11.37
N GLN A 155 3.76 -11.77 12.05
CA GLN A 155 2.59 -11.13 12.68
C GLN A 155 1.49 -10.82 11.65
N PHE A 156 1.88 -10.29 10.48
CA PHE A 156 0.95 -10.07 9.37
C PHE A 156 0.32 -11.38 8.88
N TYR A 157 1.09 -12.47 8.80
CA TYR A 157 0.58 -13.78 8.39
C TYR A 157 -0.35 -14.45 9.39
N LEU A 158 -0.18 -14.20 10.68
CA LEU A 158 -1.09 -14.67 11.72
C LEU A 158 -2.39 -13.86 11.74
N LEU A 159 -2.31 -12.55 11.50
CA LEU A 159 -3.47 -11.67 11.56
C LEU A 159 -4.34 -11.77 10.30
N TRP A 160 -3.72 -11.74 9.11
CA TRP A 160 -4.43 -11.54 7.85
C TRP A 160 -5.46 -12.64 7.50
N PRO A 161 -5.17 -13.94 7.62
CA PRO A 161 -6.15 -15.00 7.33
C PRO A 161 -7.37 -14.94 8.25
N SER A 162 -7.14 -14.59 9.51
CA SER A 162 -8.19 -14.37 10.51
C SER A 162 -9.06 -13.19 10.08
N VAL A 163 -8.45 -12.06 9.71
CA VAL A 163 -9.15 -10.90 9.16
C VAL A 163 -9.96 -11.29 7.94
N VAL A 164 -9.41 -11.99 6.95
CA VAL A 164 -10.16 -12.39 5.74
C VAL A 164 -11.37 -13.28 6.08
N ARG A 165 -11.18 -14.25 6.98
CA ARG A 165 -12.26 -15.15 7.42
C ARG A 165 -13.40 -14.40 8.12
N PHE A 166 -13.07 -13.44 9.00
CA PHE A 166 -14.07 -12.72 9.79
C PHE A 166 -14.59 -11.46 9.10
N ALA A 167 -13.78 -10.75 8.31
CA ALA A 167 -14.17 -9.55 7.58
C ALA A 167 -15.30 -9.85 6.60
N ARG A 168 -15.30 -11.01 5.92
CA ARG A 168 -16.44 -11.38 5.07
C ARG A 168 -17.71 -11.60 5.87
N ARG A 169 -17.64 -12.01 7.13
CA ARG A 169 -18.79 -12.18 8.04
C ARG A 169 -19.26 -10.85 8.64
N TRP A 170 -18.35 -9.90 8.89
CA TRP A 170 -18.62 -8.63 9.56
C TRP A 170 -18.92 -7.48 8.59
N TRP A 171 -18.24 -7.44 7.44
CA TRP A 171 -18.35 -6.35 6.48
C TRP A 171 -19.48 -6.57 5.48
N THR A 172 -19.85 -7.82 5.15
CA THR A 172 -21.07 -8.06 4.34
C THR A 172 -22.35 -7.55 5.00
N PRO A 173 -22.65 -7.82 6.30
CA PRO A 173 -23.84 -7.24 6.91
C PRO A 173 -23.70 -5.73 7.12
N VAL A 174 -22.49 -5.20 7.36
CA VAL A 174 -22.28 -3.74 7.45
C VAL A 174 -22.55 -3.08 6.10
N LEU A 175 -21.97 -3.56 5.00
CA LEU A 175 -22.20 -3.02 3.66
C LEU A 175 -23.66 -3.19 3.20
N VAL A 176 -24.29 -4.32 3.52
CA VAL A 176 -25.72 -4.54 3.25
C VAL A 176 -26.59 -3.58 4.08
N ARG A 177 -26.29 -3.38 5.37
CA ARG A 177 -27.00 -2.43 6.23
C ARG A 177 -26.80 -0.99 5.79
N SER A 178 -25.56 -0.60 5.46
CA SER A 178 -25.23 0.73 4.94
C SER A 178 -25.95 0.98 3.61
N GLY A 179 -25.99 0.00 2.71
CA GLY A 179 -26.76 0.08 1.47
C GLY A 179 -28.28 0.21 1.69
N LEU A 180 -28.83 -0.53 2.66
CA LEU A 180 -30.25 -0.45 3.04
C LEU A 180 -30.61 0.92 3.67
N VAL A 181 -29.74 1.46 4.51
CA VAL A 181 -29.90 2.80 5.11
C VAL A 181 -29.85 3.88 4.02
N LEU A 182 -28.91 3.78 3.08
CA LEU A 182 -28.81 4.71 1.95
C LEU A 182 -30.03 4.63 1.02
N ALA A 183 -30.53 3.42 0.74
CA ALA A 183 -31.74 3.22 -0.07
C ALA A 183 -33.00 3.79 0.61
N THR A 184 -33.13 3.64 1.93
CA THR A 184 -34.26 4.21 2.70
C THR A 184 -34.17 5.72 2.90
N SER A 185 -32.97 6.30 2.91
CA SER A 185 -32.79 7.76 2.88
C SER A 185 -33.07 8.34 1.50
N ALA A 186 -32.74 7.64 0.41
CA ALA A 186 -33.04 8.08 -0.95
C ALA A 186 -34.54 7.97 -1.30
N ALA A 187 -35.26 7.03 -0.67
CA ALA A 187 -36.72 6.91 -0.81
C ALA A 187 -37.50 8.00 -0.05
N ARG A 188 -36.87 8.68 0.91
CA ARG A 188 -37.38 9.93 1.48
C ARG A 188 -37.05 11.07 0.51
N GLY A 189 -37.88 11.21 -0.52
CA GLY A 189 -37.83 12.35 -1.43
C GLY A 189 -37.81 13.68 -0.66
N PRO A 190 -37.25 14.76 -1.26
CA PRO A 190 -37.12 16.04 -0.58
C PRO A 190 -38.48 16.51 -0.04
N PRO A 191 -38.54 17.05 1.19
CA PRO A 191 -39.80 17.54 1.75
C PRO A 191 -40.38 18.62 0.83
N ARG A 192 -41.57 18.36 0.29
CA ARG A 192 -42.41 19.34 -0.42
C ARG A 192 -42.97 20.34 0.59
N THR A 193 -42.12 21.16 1.20
CA THR A 193 -42.53 22.22 2.11
C THR A 193 -41.76 23.48 1.79
N ALA A 194 -42.25 24.23 0.80
CA ALA A 194 -42.18 25.70 0.73
C ALA A 194 -42.72 26.19 -0.62
N CYS A 195 -44.04 26.19 -0.79
CA CYS A 195 -44.69 27.04 -1.80
C CYS A 195 -46.08 27.46 -1.31
N SER A 196 -46.15 27.94 -0.08
CA SER A 196 -47.40 28.45 0.50
C SER A 196 -47.12 29.55 1.52
N THR A 197 -46.30 30.54 1.15
CA THR A 197 -46.16 31.80 1.90
C THR A 197 -45.78 32.94 0.95
N LEU A 198 -46.65 33.24 -0.02
CA LEU A 198 -46.69 34.56 -0.67
C LEU A 198 -48.14 35.04 -0.70
N PRO A 199 -48.53 36.01 0.16
CA PRO A 199 -49.88 36.55 0.19
C PRO A 199 -49.98 37.76 -0.73
N SER A 200 -49.96 37.56 -2.05
CA SER A 200 -50.30 38.64 -3.00
C SER A 200 -50.49 38.16 -4.43
N CYS A 201 -51.54 37.37 -4.68
CA CYS A 201 -52.16 37.30 -6.01
C CYS A 201 -53.68 37.25 -5.82
N ARG A 202 -54.24 38.45 -5.61
CA ARG A 202 -55.67 38.72 -5.63
C ARG A 202 -56.09 38.80 -7.10
N CYS A 203 -57.06 37.98 -7.50
CA CYS A 203 -57.77 38.10 -8.77
C CYS A 203 -58.36 39.51 -8.95
N GLY A 204 -58.29 40.02 -10.18
CA GLY A 204 -59.20 41.08 -10.63
C GLY A 204 -58.54 42.13 -11.50
N SER A 205 -58.54 41.93 -12.81
CA SER A 205 -59.09 42.89 -13.78
C SER A 205 -58.77 42.50 -15.22
N CYS A 206 -59.82 42.58 -16.04
CA CYS A 206 -59.82 42.56 -17.49
C CYS A 206 -58.81 43.57 -18.08
N SER A 207 -58.19 43.22 -19.20
CA SER A 207 -58.54 43.83 -20.49
C SER A 207 -57.58 43.37 -21.58
N ALA A 208 -58.13 43.33 -22.77
CA ALA A 208 -57.56 42.80 -23.98
C ALA A 208 -56.50 43.74 -24.61
N SER A 209 -55.86 43.19 -25.64
CA SER A 209 -55.21 43.87 -26.77
C SER A 209 -53.68 44.12 -26.64
N PRO A 210 -52.99 44.40 -27.76
CA PRO A 210 -52.10 43.42 -28.38
C PRO A 210 -50.64 43.91 -28.41
N ARG A 211 -49.72 43.01 -28.78
CA ARG A 211 -48.35 43.33 -29.27
C ARG A 211 -48.39 44.57 -30.20
N PRO A 212 -47.38 45.46 -30.21
CA PRO A 212 -46.09 45.09 -30.83
C PRO A 212 -44.85 45.90 -30.37
N SER A 213 -43.73 45.57 -31.02
CA SER A 213 -42.56 46.41 -31.26
C SER A 213 -41.62 46.58 -30.04
N ALA A 214 -40.41 46.02 -30.08
CA ALA A 214 -39.27 46.34 -30.93
C ALA A 214 -38.23 47.07 -30.06
N TRP A 215 -36.97 46.93 -30.47
CA TRP A 215 -35.79 47.60 -29.90
C TRP A 215 -35.35 47.01 -28.54
N ALA A 216 -34.09 46.68 -28.33
CA ALA A 216 -32.91 46.70 -29.17
C ALA A 216 -31.83 45.92 -28.42
N ALA A 217 -30.84 45.46 -29.19
CA ALA A 217 -29.42 45.48 -28.85
C ALA A 217 -29.01 44.94 -27.46
N SER A 218 -28.17 43.92 -27.32
CA SER A 218 -26.92 43.73 -28.04
C SER A 218 -26.39 42.33 -27.78
N LEU A 219 -26.08 41.65 -28.87
CA LEU A 219 -25.12 40.56 -29.05
C LEU A 219 -23.72 40.89 -28.44
N PRO A 220 -22.71 40.00 -28.50
CA PRO A 220 -22.71 38.55 -28.38
C PRO A 220 -21.47 37.93 -27.67
N THR A 221 -21.59 36.62 -27.40
CA THR A 221 -20.59 35.56 -27.61
C THR A 221 -19.18 35.63 -27.01
N SER A 222 -18.94 34.61 -26.20
CA SER A 222 -17.69 33.88 -26.02
C SER A 222 -16.91 33.62 -27.32
N ARG A 223 -15.57 33.70 -27.24
CA ARG A 223 -14.67 33.00 -28.17
C ARG A 223 -13.32 32.66 -27.51
N THR A 224 -13.07 31.35 -27.39
CA THR A 224 -11.82 30.63 -27.71
C THR A 224 -10.50 31.08 -27.05
N GLY A 225 -9.87 30.18 -26.28
CA GLY A 225 -8.41 30.18 -26.06
C GLY A 225 -7.66 29.62 -27.29
N PRO A 226 -6.43 29.07 -27.14
CA PRO A 226 -5.26 29.54 -26.41
C PRO A 226 -4.15 30.00 -27.39
N ARG A 227 -3.14 30.76 -26.92
CA ARG A 227 -1.91 31.02 -27.70
C ARG A 227 -0.66 30.81 -26.85
N ALA A 228 0.28 30.11 -27.46
CA ALA A 228 1.62 29.82 -27.01
C ALA A 228 2.57 31.00 -27.20
N SER A 229 3.51 31.15 -26.26
CA SER A 229 4.81 31.87 -26.35
C SER A 229 5.35 31.98 -24.91
N ALA A 230 6.63 31.95 -24.58
CA ALA A 230 7.88 31.75 -25.29
C ALA A 230 8.96 31.45 -24.22
N LEU A 231 10.05 30.80 -24.65
CA LEU A 231 11.33 30.72 -23.94
C LEU A 231 11.95 32.11 -23.73
N PRO A 232 12.86 32.26 -22.76
CA PRO A 232 14.24 32.52 -23.18
C PRO A 232 15.32 31.83 -22.30
N GLY A 233 16.37 31.31 -22.95
CA GLY A 233 17.72 31.20 -22.34
C GLY A 233 18.53 32.48 -22.62
N PRO A 234 19.87 32.54 -22.42
CA PRO A 234 20.80 31.50 -21.99
C PRO A 234 21.69 31.88 -20.78
N TRP A 235 22.23 30.85 -20.11
CA TRP A 235 23.30 31.00 -19.13
C TRP A 235 24.61 31.40 -19.84
N ARG A 236 25.12 32.56 -19.44
CA ARG A 236 26.35 33.17 -19.95
C ARG A 236 27.56 32.47 -19.30
N ALA A 237 28.44 31.95 -20.14
CA ALA A 237 29.79 31.52 -19.80
C ALA A 237 30.66 32.74 -19.46
N SER A 238 31.46 32.64 -18.39
CA SER A 238 32.66 33.45 -18.20
C SER A 238 33.84 32.51 -17.95
N SER A 239 34.66 32.39 -18.99
CA SER A 239 36.01 31.86 -18.98
C SER A 239 36.96 32.82 -18.24
N GLY A 240 37.70 32.32 -17.26
CA GLY A 240 38.87 32.97 -16.67
C GLY A 240 40.04 32.00 -16.66
N ALA A 241 40.91 32.10 -17.66
CA ALA A 241 42.14 31.34 -17.79
C ALA A 241 43.29 31.95 -16.96
N ARG A 242 44.17 31.12 -16.37
CA ARG A 242 45.65 31.27 -16.39
C ARG A 242 46.40 30.16 -15.61
N ARG A 243 47.07 29.29 -16.39
CA ARG A 243 48.40 28.61 -16.30
C ARG A 243 48.99 28.04 -14.98
N PRO A 244 49.71 26.89 -15.04
CA PRO A 244 50.76 26.43 -14.10
C PRO A 244 52.18 26.91 -14.60
N PRO A 245 53.37 26.47 -14.13
CA PRO A 245 53.82 25.61 -12.99
C PRO A 245 54.95 26.28 -12.14
N HIS A 246 55.76 25.45 -11.42
CA HIS A 246 56.95 25.72 -10.55
C HIS A 246 56.56 25.95 -9.08
N SER A 247 57.09 25.23 -8.08
CA SER A 247 58.35 24.50 -7.87
C SER A 247 58.17 23.42 -6.81
#